data_AF-A0A922LJG2-F1
#
_entry.id   AF-A0A922LJG2-F1
#
_cell.length_a   1.000
_cell.length_b   1.000
_cell.length_c   1.000
_cell.angle_alpha   90.00
_cell.angle_beta   90.00
_cell.angle_gamma   90.00
#
_symmetry.space_group_name_H-M   'P 1'
#
loop_
_entity.id
_entity.type
_entity.pdbx_description
1 polymer ?
#
loop_
_entity_poly.entity_id
_entity_poly.type
_entity_poly.pdbx_seq_one_letter_code
_entity_poly.pdbx_strand_id
1 'polypeptide(L)'
;MVLDIGCGSGLSGETITENGHHWVGVDISKDMLEVALDREVEGSLVLGDLGCGLPFRGGSFDGAISISAIQWLCNADRSSQNPIARLRRFFVSLYSSLTRGARAVLQFYPESIVQADLLQNEATRAGFTGGLVIDYPNSTRAKK
;
A
#
# COMPACT_ATOMS: atom_id res chain seq x y z
N MET A 1 2.83 2.11 15.66
CA MET A 1 3.74 1.74 14.54
C MET A 1 2.95 1.74 13.23
N VAL A 2 3.47 2.34 12.17
CA VAL A 2 2.80 2.50 10.87
C VAL A 2 3.45 1.60 9.80
N LEU A 3 2.65 1.05 8.90
CA LEU A 3 3.14 0.35 7.71
C LEU A 3 3.09 1.26 6.48
N ASP A 4 4.21 1.48 5.81
CA ASP A 4 4.30 2.18 4.53
C ASP A 4 4.42 1.17 3.37
N ILE A 5 3.38 1.10 2.55
CA ILE A 5 3.19 0.07 1.52
C ILE A 5 3.56 0.65 0.16
N GLY A 6 4.58 0.08 -0.47
CA GLY A 6 5.22 0.65 -1.65
C GLY A 6 6.01 1.90 -1.29
N CYS A 7 6.87 1.78 -0.27
CA CYS A 7 7.57 2.92 0.33
C CYS A 7 8.60 3.57 -0.60
N GLY A 8 8.98 2.91 -1.70
CA GLY A 8 9.96 3.38 -2.66
C GLY A 8 11.25 3.85 -1.99
N SER A 9 11.63 5.09 -2.26
CA SER A 9 12.82 5.75 -1.73
C SER A 9 12.63 6.34 -0.33
N GLY A 10 11.54 6.00 0.36
CA GLY A 10 11.27 6.41 1.74
C GLY A 10 10.64 7.79 1.91
N LEU A 11 10.23 8.49 0.83
CA LEU A 11 9.66 9.85 0.92
C LEU A 11 8.41 9.94 1.82
N SER A 12 7.49 8.99 1.68
CA SER A 12 6.30 8.90 2.55
C SER A 12 6.69 8.55 3.99
N GLY A 13 7.69 7.69 4.15
CA GLY A 13 8.27 7.32 5.44
C GLY A 13 8.91 8.48 6.20
N GLU A 14 9.64 9.37 5.51
CA GLU A 14 10.19 10.60 6.11
C GLU A 14 9.07 11.46 6.72
N THR A 15 7.96 11.65 6.01
CA THR A 15 6.79 12.35 6.56
C THR A 15 6.21 11.64 7.79
N ILE A 16 6.20 10.30 7.83
CA ILE A 16 5.76 9.55 9.02
C ILE A 16 6.70 9.82 10.21
N THR A 17 8.01 9.80 9.97
CA THR A 17 9.04 10.13 10.96
C THR A 17 8.90 11.57 11.48
N GLU A 18 8.73 12.55 10.59
CA GLU A 18 8.54 13.98 10.95
C GLU A 18 7.31 14.20 11.84
N ASN A 19 6.30 13.34 11.73
CA ASN A 19 5.11 13.35 12.60
C ASN A 19 5.29 12.52 13.88
N GLY A 20 6.51 12.06 14.19
CA GLY A 20 6.87 11.38 15.44
C GLY A 20 6.46 9.92 15.50
N HIS A 21 6.29 9.25 14.35
CA HIS A 21 5.86 7.86 14.29
C HIS A 21 6.95 6.92 13.77
N HIS A 22 7.07 5.75 14.41
CA HIS A 22 7.88 4.66 13.89
C HIS A 22 7.14 3.91 12.78
N TRP A 23 7.89 3.50 11.76
CA TRP A 23 7.32 2.83 10.59
C TRP A 23 8.21 1.74 10.00
N VAL A 24 7.57 0.86 9.24
CA VAL A 24 8.20 -0.17 8.41
C VAL A 24 7.75 0.04 6.98
N GLY A 25 8.69 0.05 6.03
CA GLY A 25 8.43 0.18 4.61
C GLY A 25 8.55 -1.15 3.88
N VAL A 26 7.64 -1.42 2.94
CA VAL A 26 7.75 -2.56 2.01
C VAL A 26 7.78 -2.06 0.58
N ASP A 27 8.77 -2.46 -0.21
CA ASP A 27 8.82 -2.19 -1.65
C ASP A 27 9.35 -3.39 -2.42
N ILE A 28 8.95 -3.54 -3.69
CA ILE A 28 9.43 -4.61 -4.57
C ILE A 28 10.76 -4.24 -5.24
N SER A 29 11.06 -2.95 -5.36
CA SER A 29 12.24 -2.44 -6.03
C SER A 29 13.42 -2.33 -5.08
N LYS A 30 14.41 -3.22 -5.26
CA LYS A 30 15.67 -3.17 -4.52
C LYS A 30 16.37 -1.83 -4.70
N ASP A 31 16.41 -1.31 -5.92
CA ASP A 31 17.07 -0.05 -6.25
C ASP A 31 16.42 1.13 -5.51
N MET A 32 15.08 1.14 -5.39
CA MET A 32 14.40 2.19 -4.62
C MET A 32 14.71 2.10 -3.12
N LEU A 33 14.80 0.88 -2.57
CA LEU A 33 15.20 0.68 -1.18
C LEU A 33 16.67 1.08 -0.92
N GLU A 34 17.57 0.89 -1.90
CA GLU A 34 18.94 1.39 -1.81
C GLU A 34 18.97 2.91 -1.74
N VAL A 35 18.16 3.61 -2.55
CA VAL A 35 18.00 5.07 -2.44
C VAL A 35 17.45 5.49 -1.07
N ALA A 36 16.53 4.72 -0.48
CA ALA A 36 16.03 4.98 0.86
C ALA A 36 17.11 4.81 1.94
N LEU A 37 17.98 3.81 1.79
CA LEU A 37 19.14 3.62 2.69
C LEU A 37 20.15 4.76 2.56
N ASP A 38 20.45 5.20 1.34
CA ASP A 38 21.35 6.33 1.08
C ASP A 38 20.81 7.66 1.65
N ARG A 39 19.49 7.76 1.83
CA ARG A 39 18.82 8.89 2.49
C ARG A 39 18.82 8.79 4.03
N GLU A 40 19.33 7.69 4.58
CA GLU A 40 19.39 7.44 6.02
C GLU A 40 18.01 7.52 6.70
N VAL A 41 16.97 7.00 6.05
CA VAL A 41 15.61 7.00 6.63
C VAL A 41 15.55 6.20 7.94
N GLU A 42 14.74 6.66 8.89
CA GLU A 42 14.63 6.02 10.20
C GLU A 42 13.82 4.70 10.19
N GLY A 43 13.01 4.48 9.16
CA GLY A 43 12.15 3.31 9.05
C GLY A 43 12.92 2.02 8.71
N SER A 44 12.39 0.89 9.17
CA SER A 44 12.90 -0.42 8.71
C SER A 44 12.39 -0.73 7.31
N LEU A 45 13.29 -1.15 6.41
CA LEU A 45 12.96 -1.42 5.01
C LEU A 45 12.90 -2.92 4.72
N VAL A 46 11.88 -3.34 3.98
CA VAL A 46 11.64 -4.74 3.61
C VAL A 46 11.49 -4.86 2.10
N LEU A 47 12.34 -5.67 1.47
CA LEU A 47 12.17 -6.06 0.08
C LEU A 47 11.05 -7.12 -0.03
N GLY A 48 9.97 -6.80 -0.73
CA GLY A 48 8.82 -7.71 -0.85
C GLY A 48 7.84 -7.36 -1.96
N ASP A 49 7.31 -8.39 -2.63
CA ASP A 49 6.18 -8.24 -3.55
C ASP A 49 4.86 -8.23 -2.76
N LEU A 50 4.17 -7.10 -2.77
CA LEU A 50 2.87 -6.92 -2.12
C LEU A 50 1.82 -7.94 -2.57
N GLY A 51 1.88 -8.40 -3.83
CA GLY A 51 0.97 -9.42 -4.36
C GLY A 51 1.21 -10.83 -3.82
N CYS A 52 2.35 -11.05 -3.17
CA CYS A 52 2.66 -12.27 -2.42
C CYS A 52 2.15 -12.20 -0.96
N GLY A 53 1.59 -11.06 -0.55
CA GLY A 53 1.14 -10.80 0.81
C GLY A 53 2.23 -10.20 1.70
N LEU A 54 1.81 -9.59 2.79
CA LEU A 54 2.66 -8.89 3.74
C LEU A 54 3.22 -9.88 4.79
N PRO A 55 4.55 -9.92 5.01
CA PRO A 55 5.20 -10.93 5.86
C PRO A 55 5.22 -10.55 7.34
N PHE A 56 4.10 -10.05 7.88
CA PHE A 56 4.01 -9.57 9.26
C PHE A 56 3.05 -10.40 10.10
N ARG A 57 3.29 -10.39 11.42
CA ARG A 57 2.38 -11.03 12.37
C ARG A 57 1.06 -10.25 12.46
N GLY A 58 0.01 -10.94 12.88
CA GLY A 58 -1.29 -10.31 13.07
C GLY A 58 -1.25 -9.20 14.13
N GLY A 59 -1.91 -8.06 13.87
CA GLY A 59 -1.98 -6.94 14.81
C GLY A 59 -0.64 -6.23 15.07
N SER A 60 0.26 -6.21 14.09
CA SER A 60 1.57 -5.55 14.23
C SER A 60 1.52 -4.03 14.05
N PHE A 61 0.55 -3.49 13.30
CA PHE A 61 0.53 -2.08 12.93
C PHE A 61 -0.77 -1.38 13.36
N ASP A 62 -0.64 -0.14 13.85
CA ASP A 62 -1.75 0.72 14.28
C ASP A 62 -2.39 1.49 13.12
N GLY A 63 -1.73 1.47 11.96
CA GLY A 63 -2.22 2.04 10.72
C GLY A 63 -1.33 1.67 9.55
N ALA A 64 -1.85 1.86 8.35
CA ALA A 64 -1.10 1.68 7.11
C ALA A 64 -1.36 2.84 6.14
N ILE A 65 -0.33 3.21 5.40
CA ILE A 65 -0.44 4.11 4.27
C ILE A 65 0.11 3.45 3.01
N SER A 66 -0.37 3.88 1.85
CA SER A 66 0.23 3.58 0.56
C SER A 66 0.06 4.78 -0.34
N ILE A 67 1.15 5.27 -0.92
CA ILE A 67 1.13 6.43 -1.82
C ILE A 67 1.58 5.96 -3.20
N SER A 68 0.65 5.97 -4.16
CA SER A 68 0.94 5.69 -5.57
C SER A 68 1.55 4.31 -5.84
N ALA A 69 1.17 3.26 -5.09
CA ALA A 69 1.73 1.92 -5.26
C ALA A 69 0.71 0.81 -5.60
N ILE A 70 -0.44 0.76 -4.95
CA ILE A 70 -1.33 -0.42 -5.05
C ILE A 70 -1.94 -0.66 -6.44
N GLN A 71 -1.96 0.34 -7.34
CA GLN A 71 -2.45 0.16 -8.71
C GLN A 71 -1.65 -0.90 -9.47
N TRP A 72 -0.35 -1.06 -9.15
CA TRP A 72 0.52 -2.07 -9.78
C TRP A 72 0.09 -3.50 -9.49
N LEU A 73 -0.72 -3.75 -8.45
CA LEU A 73 -1.29 -5.07 -8.18
C LEU A 73 -2.33 -5.50 -9.21
N CYS A 74 -2.86 -4.55 -9.98
CA CYS A 74 -3.80 -4.81 -11.05
C CYS A 74 -3.10 -5.21 -12.36
N ASN A 75 -1.80 -4.98 -12.46
CA ASN A 75 -1.01 -5.31 -13.64
C ASN A 75 -0.70 -6.81 -13.68
N ALA A 76 -0.70 -7.36 -14.89
CA ALA A 76 -0.37 -8.76 -15.16
C ALA A 76 0.73 -8.82 -16.23
N ASP A 77 1.94 -8.40 -15.87
CA ASP A 77 3.11 -8.40 -16.76
C ASP A 77 3.55 -9.83 -17.14
N ARG A 78 3.13 -10.82 -16.34
CA ARG A 78 3.36 -12.26 -16.60
C ARG A 78 2.04 -13.02 -16.59
N SER A 79 1.91 -14.03 -17.44
CA SER A 79 0.72 -14.89 -17.51
C SER A 79 0.37 -15.61 -16.20
N SER A 80 1.34 -15.79 -15.30
CA SER A 80 1.14 -16.35 -13.96
C SER A 80 0.55 -15.37 -12.94
N GLN A 81 0.50 -14.08 -13.26
CA GLN A 81 -0.06 -13.06 -12.37
C GLN A 81 -1.56 -12.95 -12.62
N ASN A 82 -2.35 -13.38 -11.64
CA ASN A 82 -3.78 -13.11 -11.59
C ASN A 82 -4.02 -11.89 -10.67
N PRO A 83 -4.44 -10.73 -11.21
CA PRO A 83 -4.68 -9.52 -10.44
C PRO A 83 -5.62 -9.71 -9.25
N ILE A 84 -6.71 -10.45 -9.44
CA ILE A 84 -7.70 -10.71 -8.38
C ILE A 84 -7.07 -11.51 -7.25
N ALA A 85 -6.29 -12.55 -7.57
CA ALA A 85 -5.63 -13.37 -6.56
C ALA A 85 -4.56 -12.57 -5.78
N ARG A 86 -3.80 -11.72 -6.48
CA ARG A 86 -2.78 -10.84 -5.88
C ARG A 86 -3.42 -9.80 -4.95
N LEU A 87 -4.47 -9.12 -5.42
CA LEU A 87 -5.24 -8.17 -4.61
C LEU A 87 -5.84 -8.82 -3.38
N ARG A 88 -6.45 -10.01 -3.54
CA ARG A 88 -7.00 -10.77 -2.41
C ARG A 88 -5.94 -11.08 -1.38
N ARG A 89 -4.78 -11.57 -1.81
CA ARG A 89 -3.68 -11.92 -0.91
C ARG A 89 -3.16 -10.69 -0.18
N PHE A 90 -2.96 -9.59 -0.92
CA PHE A 90 -2.57 -8.30 -0.36
C PHE A 90 -3.55 -7.85 0.74
N PHE A 91 -4.84 -7.67 0.43
CA PHE A 91 -5.81 -7.15 1.40
C PHE A 91 -6.03 -8.06 2.60
N VAL A 92 -6.05 -9.38 2.42
CA VAL A 92 -6.14 -10.32 3.56
C VAL A 92 -4.95 -10.19 4.49
N SER A 93 -3.74 -10.14 3.94
CA SER A 93 -2.51 -9.99 4.74
C SER A 93 -2.40 -8.61 5.39
N LEU A 94 -2.87 -7.56 4.72
CA LEU A 94 -2.94 -6.20 5.27
C LEU A 94 -3.93 -6.16 6.44
N TYR A 95 -5.15 -6.68 6.24
CA TYR A 95 -6.16 -6.74 7.29
C TYR A 95 -5.65 -7.49 8.51
N SER A 96 -5.01 -8.65 8.33
CA SER A 96 -4.44 -9.39 9.45
C SER A 96 -3.33 -8.62 10.17
N SER A 97 -2.48 -7.91 9.44
CA SER A 97 -1.32 -7.19 10.00
C SER A 97 -1.72 -5.98 10.83
N LEU A 98 -2.96 -5.48 10.69
CA LEU A 98 -3.46 -4.31 11.39
C LEU A 98 -4.08 -4.67 12.74
N THR A 99 -3.93 -3.78 13.74
CA THR A 99 -4.63 -3.91 15.01
C THR A 99 -6.13 -3.64 14.84
N ARG A 100 -6.94 -4.11 15.79
CA ARG A 100 -8.39 -3.91 15.74
C ARG A 100 -8.71 -2.41 15.80
N GLY A 101 -9.42 -1.91 14.77
CA GLY A 101 -9.81 -0.51 14.68
C GLY A 101 -8.76 0.40 14.02
N ALA A 102 -7.62 -0.15 13.59
CA ALA A 102 -6.65 0.55 12.78
C ALA A 102 -7.23 0.97 11.43
N ARG A 103 -6.61 1.99 10.82
CA ARG A 103 -7.02 2.54 9.52
C ARG A 103 -5.94 2.31 8.47
N ALA A 104 -6.37 2.09 7.24
CA ALA A 104 -5.50 2.07 6.07
C ALA A 104 -5.94 3.16 5.09
N VAL A 105 -5.00 4.00 4.64
CA VAL A 105 -5.25 5.04 3.63
C VAL A 105 -4.37 4.74 2.43
N LEU A 106 -4.98 4.42 1.30
CA LEU A 106 -4.27 3.96 0.10
C LEU A 106 -4.60 4.92 -1.05
N GLN A 107 -3.66 5.79 -1.40
CA GLN A 107 -3.76 6.66 -2.56
C GLN A 107 -3.24 5.90 -3.79
N PHE A 108 -4.01 5.91 -4.88
CA PHE A 108 -3.67 5.18 -6.11
C PHE A 108 -4.23 5.86 -7.35
N TYR A 109 -3.73 5.46 -8.52
CA TYR A 109 -4.20 5.93 -9.81
C TYR A 109 -4.86 4.78 -10.58
N PRO A 110 -6.20 4.65 -10.57
CA PRO A 110 -6.87 3.65 -11.38
C PRO A 110 -6.89 4.07 -12.86
N GLU A 111 -6.59 3.13 -13.76
CA GLU A 111 -6.74 3.27 -15.21
C GLU A 111 -8.21 3.23 -15.65
N SER A 112 -9.08 2.60 -14.86
CA SER A 112 -10.51 2.51 -15.14
C SER A 112 -11.35 2.41 -13.87
N ILE A 113 -12.65 2.70 -13.98
CA ILE A 113 -13.59 2.50 -12.87
C ILE A 113 -13.68 1.02 -12.45
N VAL A 114 -13.52 0.10 -13.40
CA VAL A 114 -13.50 -1.35 -13.13
C VAL A 114 -12.33 -1.72 -12.21
N GLN A 115 -11.17 -1.10 -12.38
CA GLN A 115 -10.01 -1.31 -11.52
C GLN A 115 -10.24 -0.74 -10.11
N ALA A 116 -10.85 0.44 -10.00
CA ALA A 116 -11.21 1.04 -8.73
C ALA A 116 -12.23 0.17 -7.97
N ASP A 117 -13.26 -0.32 -8.66
CA ASP A 117 -14.27 -1.22 -8.10
C ASP A 117 -13.64 -2.54 -7.66
N LEU A 118 -12.71 -3.10 -8.45
CA LEU A 118 -12.00 -4.33 -8.09
C LEU A 118 -11.20 -4.17 -6.78
N LEU A 119 -10.47 -3.06 -6.64
CA LEU A 119 -9.75 -2.73 -5.42
C LEU A 119 -10.69 -2.61 -4.21
N GLN A 120 -11.79 -1.86 -4.36
CA GLN A 120 -12.76 -1.68 -3.28
C GLN A 120 -13.45 -2.99 -2.88
N ASN A 121 -13.78 -3.84 -3.85
CA ASN A 121 -14.41 -5.14 -3.63
C ASN A 121 -13.49 -6.10 -2.88
N GLU A 122 -12.21 -6.22 -3.26
CA GLU A 122 -11.27 -7.10 -2.55
C GLU A 122 -10.90 -6.55 -1.15
N ALA A 123 -10.86 -5.23 -0.97
CA ALA A 123 -10.71 -4.62 0.36
C ALA A 123 -11.91 -4.96 1.27
N THR A 124 -13.14 -4.77 0.77
CA THR A 124 -14.37 -5.09 1.50
C THR A 124 -14.43 -6.57 1.86
N ARG A 125 -14.05 -7.44 0.91
CA ARG A 125 -14.00 -8.89 1.10
C ARG A 125 -13.01 -9.32 2.19
N ALA A 126 -11.89 -8.61 2.34
CA ALA A 126 -10.93 -8.88 3.41
C ALA A 126 -11.43 -8.45 4.80
N GLY A 127 -12.46 -7.60 4.86
CA GLY A 127 -13.08 -7.13 6.11
C GLY A 127 -12.92 -5.63 6.36
N PHE A 128 -12.35 -4.87 5.42
CA PHE A 128 -12.31 -3.42 5.52
C PHE A 128 -13.69 -2.81 5.34
N THR A 129 -13.96 -1.75 6.10
CA THR A 129 -15.12 -0.87 5.90
C THR A 129 -14.61 0.54 5.62
N GLY A 130 -15.27 1.27 4.72
CA GLY A 130 -14.84 2.61 4.33
C GLY A 130 -15.37 3.00 2.95
N GLY A 131 -14.65 3.88 2.26
CA GLY A 131 -15.03 4.36 0.94
C GLY A 131 -13.86 4.89 0.15
N LEU A 132 -14.14 5.20 -1.13
CA LEU A 132 -13.22 5.89 -2.02
C LEU A 132 -13.42 7.40 -1.89
N VAL A 133 -12.34 8.14 -1.66
CA VAL A 133 -12.32 9.60 -1.71
C VAL A 133 -11.67 10.02 -3.02
N ILE A 134 -12.27 10.98 -3.71
CA ILE A 134 -11.76 11.53 -4.97
C ILE A 134 -11.62 13.04 -4.80
N ASP A 135 -10.38 13.51 -4.76
CA ASP A 135 -10.08 14.93 -4.74
C ASP A 135 -10.16 15.49 -6.17
N TYR A 136 -10.66 16.72 -6.30
CA TYR A 136 -10.79 17.44 -7.57
C TYR A 136 -11.50 16.65 -8.70
N PRO A 137 -12.73 16.15 -8.48
CA PRO A 137 -13.41 15.23 -9.42
C PRO A 137 -13.63 15.82 -10.82
N ASN A 138 -13.62 17.14 -10.95
CA ASN A 138 -13.86 17.87 -12.20
C ASN A 138 -12.57 18.14 -13.01
N SER A 139 -11.39 17.78 -12.52
CA SER A 139 -10.11 18.04 -13.19
C SER A 139 -9.41 16.75 -13.59
N THR A 140 -9.39 16.42 -14.87
CA THR A 140 -8.67 15.23 -15.37
C THR A 140 -7.17 15.27 -15.09
N ARG A 141 -6.58 16.45 -14.86
CA ARG A 141 -5.14 16.64 -14.57
C ARG A 141 -4.80 16.60 -13.07
N ALA A 142 -5.74 16.97 -12.19
CA ALA A 142 -5.50 17.10 -10.75
C ALA A 142 -6.28 16.07 -9.91
N LYS A 143 -7.11 15.23 -10.53
CA LYS A 143 -7.88 14.17 -9.86
C LYS A 143 -6.92 13.23 -9.12
N LYS A 144 -7.10 13.10 -7.81
CA LYS A 144 -6.28 12.26 -6.92
C LYS A 144 -7.14 11.49 -5.94
#